data_AF-A0A9Q0EPE1-F1
#
_entry.id   AF-A0A9Q0EPE1-F1
#
_cell.length_a   1.000
_cell.length_b   1.000
_cell.length_c   1.000
_cell.angle_alpha   90.00
_cell.angle_beta   90.00
_cell.angle_gamma   90.00
#
_symmetry.space_group_name_H-M   'P 1'
#
loop_
_entity.id
_entity.type
_entity.pdbx_description
1 polymer ?
#
loop_
_entity_poly.entity_id
_entity_poly.type
_entity_poly.pdbx_seq_one_letter_code
_entity_poly.pdbx_strand_id
1 'polypeptide(L)'
;MDKVVDEYPELNSRLLQVQSMFGANYTYETSSDVASIIREMVPEVRGLFGQVEALVRLLLVVPASSAEAERSFSALRRLKTWLRSSMSQTRLNNVAIYHVHQKKLDRLDLEGICQSFISANDKRKKAFGSFA
;
A
#
# COMPACT_ATOMS: atom_id res chain seq x y z
N MET A 1 20.14 17.08 -9.85
CA MET A 1 19.84 16.15 -8.75
C MET A 1 19.16 16.87 -7.61
N ASP A 2 19.70 17.98 -7.09
CA ASP A 2 19.13 18.71 -5.94
C ASP A 2 17.66 19.12 -6.12
N LYS A 3 17.28 19.66 -7.28
CA LYS A 3 15.90 20.11 -7.53
C LYS A 3 14.83 19.00 -7.45
N VAL A 4 15.19 17.75 -7.71
CA VAL A 4 14.24 16.62 -7.68
C VAL A 4 14.08 16.10 -6.26
N VAL A 5 15.14 16.13 -5.46
CA VAL A 5 15.09 15.72 -4.05
C VAL A 5 14.22 16.69 -3.25
N ASP A 6 14.27 17.98 -3.60
CA ASP A 6 13.44 19.02 -2.97
C ASP A 6 11.93 18.86 -3.23
N GLU A 7 11.51 18.06 -4.22
CA GLU A 7 10.09 17.73 -4.46
C GLU A 7 9.54 16.71 -3.46
N TYR A 8 10.41 15.96 -2.77
CA TYR A 8 10.03 14.93 -1.81
C TYR A 8 10.34 15.40 -0.39
N PRO A 9 9.33 15.80 0.40
CA PRO A 9 9.55 16.32 1.76
C PRO A 9 10.11 15.28 2.74
N GLU A 10 10.00 14.00 2.38
CA GLU A 10 10.54 12.85 3.11
C GLU A 10 12.07 12.73 2.97
N LEU A 11 12.66 13.36 1.95
CA LEU A 11 14.09 13.26 1.61
C LEU A 11 14.83 14.56 1.91
N ASN A 12 16.01 14.43 2.51
CA ASN A 12 16.92 15.53 2.81
C ASN A 12 18.26 15.27 2.12
N SER A 13 18.56 16.07 1.11
CA SER A 13 19.77 15.97 0.28
C SER A 13 21.07 16.02 1.09
N ARG A 14 21.12 16.88 2.11
CA ARG A 14 22.30 17.03 2.98
C ARG A 14 22.52 15.80 3.85
N LEU A 15 21.45 15.25 4.43
CA LEU A 15 21.55 14.03 5.25
C LEU A 15 21.86 12.79 4.41
N LEU A 16 21.34 12.70 3.18
CA LEU A 16 21.71 11.65 2.24
C LEU A 16 23.20 11.67 1.90
N GLN A 17 23.80 12.84 1.71
CA GLN A 17 25.24 12.96 1.49
C GLN A 17 26.05 12.45 2.69
N VAL A 18 25.61 12.75 3.91
CA VAL A 18 26.25 12.24 5.14
C VAL A 18 26.11 10.71 5.25
N GLN A 19 24.98 10.16 4.80
CA GLN A 19 24.71 8.72 4.80
C GLN A 19 25.33 7.97 3.60
N SER A 20 26.10 8.65 2.74
CA SER A 20 26.77 8.05 1.57
C SER A 20 27.73 6.91 1.93
N MET A 21 28.20 6.86 3.18
CA MET A 21 28.99 5.77 3.73
C MET A 21 28.29 4.40 3.65
N PHE A 22 26.96 4.36 3.50
CA PHE A 22 26.23 3.11 3.28
C PHE A 22 26.75 2.38 2.03
N GLY A 23 26.95 3.10 0.92
CA GLY A 23 27.46 2.51 -0.33
C GLY A 23 28.94 2.13 -0.30
N ALA A 24 29.71 2.65 0.67
CA ALA A 24 31.11 2.30 0.86
C ALA A 24 31.30 1.06 1.74
N ASN A 25 30.37 0.80 2.67
CA ASN A 25 30.48 -0.28 3.65
C ASN A 25 29.64 -1.53 3.28
N TYR A 26 28.68 -1.39 2.37
CA TYR A 26 27.79 -2.48 1.97
C TYR A 26 27.77 -2.62 0.45
N THR A 27 28.00 -3.84 -0.02
CA THR A 27 27.84 -4.21 -1.44
C THR A 27 26.41 -4.65 -1.70
N TYR A 28 25.78 -4.09 -2.73
CA TYR A 28 24.44 -4.45 -3.15
C TYR A 28 24.32 -4.32 -4.67
N GLU A 29 23.53 -5.17 -5.30
CA GLU A 29 23.26 -5.13 -6.75
C GLU A 29 21.86 -4.60 -7.02
N THR A 30 20.91 -4.91 -6.14
CA THR A 30 19.50 -4.51 -6.29
C THR A 30 18.98 -3.71 -5.10
N SER A 31 17.92 -2.94 -5.33
CA SER A 31 17.20 -2.23 -4.27
C SER A 31 16.56 -3.17 -3.23
N SER A 32 16.28 -4.42 -3.62
CA SER A 32 15.79 -5.46 -2.71
C SER A 32 16.89 -5.94 -1.75
N ASP A 33 18.14 -6.01 -2.22
CA ASP A 33 19.27 -6.39 -1.37
C ASP A 33 19.51 -5.33 -0.30
N VAL A 34 19.45 -4.05 -0.69
CA VAL A 34 19.53 -2.93 0.25
C VAL A 34 18.44 -3.01 1.32
N ALA A 35 17.20 -3.34 0.92
CA ALA A 35 16.10 -3.50 1.87
C ALA A 35 16.32 -4.68 2.83
N SER A 36 16.94 -5.76 2.37
CA SER A 36 17.26 -6.92 3.21
C SER A 36 18.37 -6.57 4.22
N ILE A 37 19.43 -5.91 3.77
CA ILE A 37 20.51 -5.41 4.62
C ILE A 37 19.95 -4.50 5.73
N ILE A 38 19.11 -3.53 5.37
CA ILE A 38 18.49 -2.61 6.35
C ILE A 38 17.62 -3.37 7.36
N ARG A 39 16.91 -4.43 6.92
CA ARG A 39 16.05 -5.25 7.79
C ARG A 39 16.84 -6.12 8.78
N GLU A 40 18.04 -6.56 8.40
CA GLU A 40 18.91 -7.38 9.25
C GLU A 40 19.77 -6.56 10.20
N MET A 41 19.90 -5.25 9.97
CA MET A 41 20.65 -4.34 10.84
C MET A 41 20.03 -4.20 12.24
N VAL A 42 20.94 -4.04 13.20
CA VAL A 42 20.64 -3.67 14.59
C VAL A 42 19.91 -2.30 14.61
N PRO A 43 18.84 -2.11 15.43
CA PRO A 43 18.01 -0.91 15.42
C PRO A 43 18.77 0.43 15.52
N GLU A 44 19.81 0.48 16.33
CA GLU A 44 20.64 1.66 16.55
C GLU A 44 21.40 2.05 15.27
N VAL A 45 21.90 1.04 14.53
CA VAL A 45 22.59 1.24 13.25
C VAL A 45 21.61 1.62 12.16
N ARG A 46 20.41 1.02 12.14
CA ARG A 46 19.34 1.37 11.20
C ARG A 46 18.95 2.84 11.32
N GLY A 47 18.88 3.37 12.55
CA GLY A 47 18.58 4.78 12.82
C GLY A 47 19.56 5.76 12.16
N LEU A 48 20.81 5.34 11.91
CA LEU A 48 21.82 6.16 11.25
C LEU A 48 21.57 6.31 9.74
N PHE A 49 20.76 5.43 9.14
CA PHE A 49 20.52 5.35 7.69
C PHE A 49 19.07 5.67 7.30
N GLY A 50 18.35 6.46 8.11
CA GLY A 50 16.92 6.74 7.87
C GLY A 50 16.58 7.36 6.51
N GLN A 51 17.50 8.10 5.89
CA GLN A 51 17.27 8.68 4.56
C GLN A 51 17.47 7.65 3.44
N VAL A 52 18.46 6.75 3.59
CA VAL A 52 18.63 5.61 2.70
C VAL A 52 17.41 4.69 2.77
N GLU A 53 16.88 4.45 3.96
CA GLU A 53 15.66 3.67 4.14
C GLU A 53 14.45 4.32 3.43
N ALA A 54 14.24 5.62 3.62
CA ALA A 54 13.17 6.37 2.95
C ALA A 54 13.30 6.28 1.42
N LEU A 55 14.51 6.47 0.89
CA LEU A 55 14.78 6.40 -0.54
C LEU A 55 14.49 5.00 -1.11
N VAL A 56 14.94 3.95 -0.43
CA VAL A 56 14.71 2.56 -0.85
C VAL A 56 13.23 2.21 -0.80
N ARG A 57 12.50 2.66 0.23
CA ARG A 57 11.04 2.50 0.32
C ARG A 57 10.33 3.16 -0.86
N LEU A 58 10.71 4.39 -1.21
CA LEU A 58 10.15 5.08 -2.38
C LEU A 58 10.43 4.29 -3.66
N LEU A 59 11.68 3.87 -3.86
CA LEU A 59 12.09 3.11 -5.04
C LEU A 59 11.33 1.77 -5.18
N LEU A 60 11.05 1.08 -4.08
CA LEU A 60 10.31 -0.19 -4.08
C LEU A 60 8.80 -0.03 -4.29
N VAL A 61 8.25 1.15 -3.99
CA VAL A 61 6.81 1.43 -4.15
C VAL A 61 6.50 1.97 -5.55
N VAL A 62 7.46 2.61 -6.21
CA VAL A 62 7.28 3.11 -7.58
C VAL A 62 7.01 1.93 -8.51
N PRO A 63 5.87 1.93 -9.22
CA PRO A 63 5.55 0.85 -10.15
C PRO A 63 6.56 0.88 -11.32
N ALA A 64 7.25 -0.23 -11.55
CA ALA A 64 8.22 -0.36 -12.64
C ALA A 64 7.58 -0.33 -14.04
N SER A 65 6.26 -0.53 -14.13
CA SER A 65 5.52 -0.54 -15.39
C SER A 65 4.08 -0.06 -15.23
N SER A 66 3.39 0.21 -16.35
CA SER A 66 1.97 0.56 -16.40
C SER A 66 1.04 -0.63 -16.08
N ALA A 67 1.57 -1.84 -15.90
CA ALA A 67 0.76 -3.07 -15.80
C ALA A 67 -0.26 -3.04 -14.65
N GLU A 68 0.09 -2.46 -13.49
CA GLU A 68 -0.86 -2.34 -12.36
C GLU A 68 -1.99 -1.34 -12.66
N ALA A 69 -1.69 -0.24 -13.36
CA ALA A 69 -2.70 0.70 -13.82
C ALA A 69 -3.61 0.05 -14.87
N GLU A 70 -3.03 -0.65 -15.85
CA GLU A 70 -3.79 -1.39 -16.88
C GLU A 70 -4.68 -2.48 -16.28
N ARG A 71 -4.19 -3.23 -15.28
CA ARG A 71 -4.99 -4.19 -14.52
C ARG A 71 -6.18 -3.51 -13.87
N SER A 72 -5.96 -2.34 -13.25
CA SER A 72 -7.02 -1.55 -12.59
C SER A 72 -8.05 -1.02 -13.59
N PHE A 73 -7.63 -0.52 -14.76
CA PHE A 73 -8.53 -0.08 -15.82
C PHE A 73 -9.30 -1.24 -16.46
N SER A 74 -8.65 -2.39 -16.64
CA SER A 74 -9.29 -3.64 -17.10
C SER A 74 -10.37 -4.11 -16.12
N ALA A 75 -10.10 -4.03 -14.81
CA ALA A 75 -11.09 -4.28 -13.76
C ALA A 75 -12.26 -3.29 -13.84
N LEU A 76 -11.99 -1.99 -13.95
CA LEU A 76 -13.02 -0.95 -14.06
C LEU A 76 -13.92 -1.16 -15.29
N ARG A 77 -13.35 -1.57 -16.43
CA ARG A 77 -14.10 -1.92 -17.65
C ARG A 77 -15.13 -3.03 -17.39
N ARG A 78 -14.79 -4.04 -16.58
CA ARG A 78 -15.71 -5.14 -16.19
C ARG A 78 -16.76 -4.70 -15.18
N LEU A 79 -16.42 -3.78 -14.28
CA LEU A 79 -17.32 -3.33 -13.21
C LEU A 79 -18.34 -2.28 -13.68
N LYS A 80 -17.89 -1.29 -14.46
CA LYS A 80 -18.72 -0.17 -14.95
C LYS A 80 -19.33 -0.52 -16.31
N THR A 81 -20.43 -1.27 -16.26
CA THR A 81 -21.23 -1.64 -17.44
C THR A 81 -22.40 -0.68 -17.66
N TRP A 82 -23.00 -0.70 -18.85
CA TRP A 82 -24.16 0.13 -19.19
C TRP A 82 -25.34 -0.05 -18.22
N LEU A 83 -25.63 -1.29 -17.83
CA LEU A 83 -26.65 -1.63 -16.83
C LEU A 83 -26.35 -1.10 -15.42
N ARG A 84 -25.09 -0.72 -15.14
CA ARG A 84 -24.62 -0.19 -13.85
C ARG A 84 -24.21 1.28 -13.96
N SER A 85 -24.70 1.99 -14.96
CA SER A 85 -24.36 3.39 -15.26
C SER A 85 -24.78 4.37 -14.16
N SER A 86 -25.81 4.06 -13.38
CA SER A 86 -26.31 4.87 -12.26
C SER A 86 -25.52 4.71 -10.95
N MET A 87 -24.43 3.94 -10.95
CA MET A 87 -23.62 3.73 -9.74
C MET A 87 -22.88 5.00 -9.32
N SER A 88 -22.96 5.36 -8.03
CA SER A 88 -22.17 6.46 -7.48
C SER A 88 -20.67 6.17 -7.54
N GLN A 89 -19.86 7.22 -7.64
CA GLN A 89 -18.39 7.08 -7.70
C GLN A 89 -17.83 6.39 -6.45
N THR A 90 -18.37 6.73 -5.26
CA THR A 90 -18.00 6.07 -4.00
C THR A 90 -18.24 4.57 -4.05
N ARG A 91 -19.41 4.14 -4.54
CA ARG A 91 -19.73 2.71 -4.66
C ARG A 91 -18.83 2.03 -5.68
N LEU A 92 -18.56 2.67 -6.83
CA LEU A 92 -17.66 2.14 -7.85
C LEU A 92 -16.25 1.92 -7.31
N ASN A 93 -15.70 2.91 -6.60
CA ASN A 93 -14.36 2.83 -6.00
C ASN A 93 -14.26 1.65 -5.01
N ASN A 94 -15.25 1.51 -4.11
CA ASN A 94 -15.26 0.42 -3.13
C ASN A 94 -15.31 -0.95 -3.82
N VAL A 95 -16.17 -1.11 -4.83
CA VAL A 95 -16.26 -2.38 -5.58
C VAL A 95 -14.98 -2.65 -6.38
N ALA A 96 -14.33 -1.63 -6.92
CA ALA A 96 -13.05 -1.78 -7.63
C ALA A 96 -11.96 -2.31 -6.70
N ILE A 97 -11.85 -1.75 -5.48
CA ILE A 97 -10.91 -2.22 -4.45
C ILE A 97 -11.17 -3.71 -4.12
N TYR A 98 -12.43 -4.09 -3.92
CA TYR A 98 -12.80 -5.49 -3.65
C TYR A 98 -12.47 -6.42 -4.82
N HIS A 99 -12.69 -5.99 -6.07
CA HIS A 99 -12.38 -6.80 -7.25
C HIS A 99 -10.87 -6.99 -7.46
N VAL A 100 -10.06 -5.97 -7.18
CA VAL A 100 -8.59 -6.08 -7.31
C VAL A 100 -7.98 -6.91 -6.17
N HIS A 101 -8.55 -6.83 -4.96
CA HIS A 101 -8.02 -7.48 -3.77
C HIS A 101 -8.83 -8.69 -3.30
N GLN A 102 -9.40 -9.47 -4.23
CA GLN A 102 -10.21 -10.67 -3.93
C GLN A 102 -9.51 -11.64 -2.97
N LYS A 103 -8.22 -11.95 -3.20
CA LYS A 103 -7.45 -12.84 -2.32
C LYS A 103 -7.34 -12.36 -0.86
N LYS A 104 -7.41 -11.05 -0.63
CA LYS A 104 -7.44 -10.49 0.73
C LYS A 104 -8.84 -10.60 1.32
N LEU A 105 -9.88 -10.42 0.50
CA LEU A 105 -11.28 -10.59 0.89
C LEU A 105 -11.59 -12.03 1.29
N ASP A 106 -11.02 -13.02 0.59
CA ASP A 106 -11.22 -14.45 0.91
C ASP A 106 -10.70 -14.84 2.31
N ARG A 107 -9.84 -13.99 2.91
CA ARG A 107 -9.29 -14.18 4.26
C ARG A 107 -10.05 -13.42 5.34
N LEU A 108 -11.04 -12.62 4.96
CA LEU A 108 -11.83 -11.85 5.93
C LEU A 108 -12.81 -12.77 6.64
N ASP A 109 -12.90 -12.59 7.95
CA ASP A 109 -13.96 -13.19 8.76
C ASP A 109 -15.29 -12.46 8.49
N LEU A 110 -16.08 -13.02 7.58
CA LEU A 110 -17.39 -12.47 7.21
C LEU A 110 -18.38 -12.54 8.38
N GLU A 111 -18.29 -13.56 9.24
CA GLU A 111 -19.17 -13.72 10.39
C GLU A 111 -18.91 -12.62 11.41
N GLY A 112 -17.63 -12.38 11.76
CA GLY A 112 -17.23 -11.28 12.63
C GLY A 112 -17.64 -9.90 12.08
N ILE A 113 -17.47 -9.67 10.77
CA ILE A 113 -17.89 -8.42 10.13
C ILE A 113 -19.41 -8.26 10.22
N CYS A 114 -20.18 -9.30 9.86
CA CYS A 114 -21.63 -9.28 9.94
C CYS A 114 -22.12 -9.03 11.37
N GLN A 115 -21.52 -9.70 12.35
CA GLN A 115 -21.86 -9.53 13.75
C GLN A 115 -21.57 -8.09 14.21
N SER A 116 -20.44 -7.51 13.83
CA SER A 116 -20.10 -6.11 14.16
C SER A 116 -21.09 -5.11 13.53
N PHE A 117 -21.53 -5.39 12.30
CA PHE A 117 -22.51 -4.55 11.60
C PHE A 117 -23.88 -4.58 12.27
N ILE A 118 -24.31 -5.75 12.74
CA ILE A 118 -25.57 -5.96 13.46
C ILE A 118 -25.52 -5.32 14.83
N SER A 119 -24.46 -5.55 15.60
CA SER A 119 -24.34 -5.04 16.97
C SER A 119 -24.22 -3.53 17.03
N ALA A 120 -23.84 -2.87 15.93
CA ALA A 120 -23.75 -1.41 15.86
C ALA A 120 -25.11 -0.68 15.97
N ASN A 121 -26.25 -1.37 15.82
CA ASN A 121 -27.57 -0.74 15.93
C ASN A 121 -28.66 -1.72 16.37
N ASP A 122 -29.45 -1.38 17.39
CA ASP A 122 -30.56 -2.20 17.88
C ASP A 122 -31.61 -2.53 16.82
N LYS A 123 -31.86 -1.62 15.86
CA LYS A 123 -32.75 -1.90 14.72
C LYS A 123 -32.19 -3.02 13.83
N ARG A 124 -30.87 -3.05 13.62
CA ARG A 124 -30.20 -4.10 12.84
C ARG A 124 -30.21 -5.41 13.60
N LYS A 125 -29.97 -5.39 14.91
CA LYS A 125 -30.10 -6.58 15.77
C LYS A 125 -31.51 -7.18 15.73
N LYS A 126 -32.55 -6.36 15.74
CA LYS A 126 -33.93 -6.83 15.60
C LYS A 126 -34.24 -7.37 14.20
N ALA A 127 -33.69 -6.77 13.15
CA ALA A 127 -33.97 -7.16 11.77
C ALA A 127 -33.19 -8.41 11.32
N PHE A 128 -31.92 -8.52 11.73
CA PHE A 128 -30.99 -9.55 11.26
C PHE A 128 -30.65 -10.61 12.32
N GLY A 129 -31.10 -10.44 13.57
CA GLY A 129 -30.86 -11.40 14.66
C GLY A 129 -29.42 -11.37 15.16
N SER A 130 -28.84 -12.55 15.37
CA SER A 130 -27.41 -12.76 15.67
C SER A 130 -26.86 -13.83 14.75
N PHE A 131 -25.62 -13.68 14.31
CA PHE A 131 -24.89 -14.78 13.67
C PHE A 131 -24.38 -15.74 14.76
N ALA A 132 -24.50 -17.04 14.50
CA ALA A 132 -24.03 -18.13 15.36
C ALA A 132 -22.64 -18.57 14.91
#